data_AF-A0A3B8KUP5-F1
#
_entry.id   AF-A0A3B8KUP5-F1
#
_cell.length_a   1.000
_cell.length_b   1.000
_cell.length_c   1.000
_cell.angle_alpha   90.00
_cell.angle_beta   90.00
_cell.angle_gamma   90.00
#
_symmetry.space_group_name_H-M   'P 1'
#
loop_
_entity.id
_entity.type
_entity.pdbx_description
1 polymer ?
#
loop_
_entity_poly.entity_id
_entity_poly.type
_entity_poly.pdbx_seq_one_letter_code
_entity_poly.pdbx_strand_id
1 'polypeptide(L)'
;MANVSIKGYAYCLNHAPYLGFHYGNTPFSERKARGETEYIQKLKGKLQNFEEVCSYAPNQAFIGAMTLEELAERPKPMYENRLTTAERYGKYGEIMPEDEFIGLMDICDVFDIIWLEEGFASSVSEKLSAHPLLGEKQLSKLEKGHSSGEIAEEIDKHGALPIYWDDKLVGCSRKGHETDECLSAYVLLENMASKAGAVLSLLHLIKNSGISPEEVDFIVECSEEAAGDANQRGGGNFAKAVAETAGCVNASGFDVRSFCAGPVNALIAAGCQVGCGTRKNVVVVAGGAVPKLYMNSRDHVRKDMPALEDCL
;
A
#
# COMPACT_ATOMS: atom_id res chain seq x y z
N MET A 1 -37.10 4.38 -5.56
CA MET A 1 -35.76 3.79 -5.36
C MET A 1 -34.75 4.87 -5.64
N ALA A 2 -33.71 4.99 -4.81
CA ALA A 2 -32.61 5.89 -5.15
C ALA A 2 -31.85 5.30 -6.34
N ASN A 3 -31.48 6.15 -7.30
CA ASN A 3 -30.61 5.72 -8.41
C ASN A 3 -29.18 5.65 -7.89
N VAL A 4 -28.56 4.47 -7.99
CA VAL A 4 -27.14 4.29 -7.67
C VAL A 4 -26.32 4.76 -8.86
N SER A 5 -25.30 5.59 -8.62
CA SER A 5 -24.39 6.07 -9.67
C SER A 5 -22.96 6.11 -9.13
N ILE A 6 -21.99 5.82 -10.01
CA ILE A 6 -20.57 5.93 -9.70
C ILE A 6 -20.14 7.37 -9.95
N LYS A 7 -19.65 8.06 -8.91
CA LYS A 7 -19.24 9.47 -8.97
C LYS A 7 -17.78 9.67 -9.36
N GLY A 8 -16.93 8.69 -9.12
CA GLY A 8 -15.51 8.76 -9.39
C GLY A 8 -14.83 7.43 -9.10
N TYR A 9 -13.57 7.33 -9.51
CA TYR A 9 -12.69 6.19 -9.29
C TYR A 9 -11.25 6.69 -9.25
N ALA A 10 -10.39 5.95 -8.56
CA ALA A 10 -8.97 6.23 -8.46
C ALA A 10 -8.18 4.93 -8.39
N TYR A 11 -6.96 4.94 -8.94
CA TYR A 11 -6.08 3.80 -9.03
C TYR A 11 -4.66 4.26 -8.76
N CYS A 12 -4.04 3.72 -7.71
CA CYS A 12 -2.66 4.03 -7.32
C CYS A 12 -1.84 2.75 -7.27
N LEU A 13 -0.54 2.87 -7.57
CA LEU A 13 0.44 1.81 -7.39
C LEU A 13 1.49 2.29 -6.41
N ASN A 14 1.70 1.58 -5.31
CA ASN A 14 2.76 1.90 -4.37
C ASN A 14 3.96 1.03 -4.71
N HIS A 15 4.99 1.60 -5.31
CA HIS A 15 6.22 0.89 -5.62
C HIS A 15 6.91 0.50 -4.32
N ALA A 16 7.09 -0.79 -4.07
CA ALA A 16 7.56 -1.34 -2.81
C ALA A 16 8.57 -2.50 -3.02
N PRO A 17 9.63 -2.31 -3.82
CA PRO A 17 10.52 -3.38 -4.19
C PRO A 17 11.33 -3.95 -3.02
N TYR A 18 11.73 -3.16 -2.04
CA TYR A 18 12.47 -3.65 -0.87
C TYR A 18 11.53 -4.30 0.14
N LEU A 19 10.36 -3.71 0.39
CA LEU A 19 9.31 -4.29 1.23
C LEU A 19 8.93 -5.68 0.71
N GLY A 20 8.70 -5.80 -0.60
CA GLY A 20 8.44 -7.09 -1.24
C GLY A 20 9.62 -8.06 -1.12
N PHE A 21 10.86 -7.60 -1.28
CA PHE A 21 12.04 -8.47 -1.26
C PHE A 21 12.27 -9.08 0.13
N HIS A 22 11.97 -8.31 1.18
CA HIS A 22 12.09 -8.76 2.55
C HIS A 22 10.86 -9.54 3.01
N TYR A 23 9.65 -9.10 2.65
CA TYR A 23 8.39 -9.52 3.28
C TYR A 23 7.32 -10.05 2.33
N GLY A 24 7.52 -10.00 1.02
CA GLY A 24 6.68 -10.74 0.07
C GLY A 24 6.69 -12.23 0.41
N ASN A 25 5.55 -12.91 0.29
CA ASN A 25 5.38 -14.25 0.87
C ASN A 25 6.42 -15.26 0.35
N THR A 26 6.72 -15.23 -0.95
CA THR A 26 7.69 -16.14 -1.58
C THR A 26 9.13 -15.92 -1.11
N PRO A 27 9.73 -14.70 -1.20
CA PRO A 27 11.07 -14.48 -0.66
C PRO A 27 11.14 -14.60 0.86
N PHE A 28 10.12 -14.13 1.61
CA PHE A 28 10.09 -14.24 3.07
C PHE A 28 10.07 -15.70 3.54
N SER A 29 9.17 -16.52 2.99
CA SER A 29 9.06 -17.94 3.34
C SER A 29 10.32 -18.73 2.98
N GLU A 30 10.95 -18.45 1.82
CA GLU A 30 12.22 -19.09 1.46
C GLU A 30 13.32 -18.72 2.46
N ARG A 31 13.46 -17.43 2.78
CA ARG A 31 14.49 -16.95 3.73
C ARG A 31 14.30 -17.56 5.12
N LYS A 32 13.06 -17.64 5.61
CA LYS A 32 12.74 -18.26 6.89
C LYS A 32 13.04 -19.77 6.92
N ALA A 33 12.78 -20.48 5.81
CA ALA A 33 12.94 -21.93 5.75
C ALA A 33 14.38 -22.38 5.41
N ARG A 34 15.12 -21.59 4.62
CA ARG A 34 16.38 -22.01 4.00
C ARG A 34 17.51 -20.97 4.07
N GLY A 35 17.26 -19.80 4.65
CA GLY A 35 18.21 -18.70 4.69
C GLY A 35 18.42 -18.02 3.33
N GLU A 36 19.58 -17.39 3.15
CA GLU A 36 19.96 -16.68 1.92
C GLU A 36 20.34 -17.66 0.80
N THR A 37 19.34 -18.09 0.00
CA THR A 37 19.53 -19.02 -1.12
C THR A 37 19.97 -18.33 -2.41
N GLU A 38 20.44 -19.09 -3.40
CA GLU A 38 20.81 -18.57 -4.73
C GLU A 38 19.65 -17.81 -5.40
N TYR A 39 18.40 -18.25 -5.18
CA TYR A 39 17.22 -17.54 -5.68
C TYR A 39 17.07 -16.17 -5.04
N ILE A 40 17.27 -16.02 -3.72
CA ILE A 40 17.19 -14.72 -3.03
C ILE A 40 18.29 -13.78 -3.54
N GLN A 41 19.51 -14.29 -3.69
CA GLN A 41 20.64 -13.52 -4.22
C GLN A 41 20.37 -13.03 -5.64
N LYS A 42 19.83 -13.91 -6.51
CA LYS A 42 19.45 -13.54 -7.88
C LYS A 42 18.27 -12.57 -7.92
N LEU A 43 17.27 -12.74 -7.07
CA LEU A 43 16.11 -11.85 -6.99
C LEU A 43 16.53 -10.42 -6.64
N LYS A 44 17.50 -10.25 -5.74
CA LYS A 44 18.04 -8.93 -5.39
C LYS A 44 18.55 -8.17 -6.63
N GLY A 45 19.20 -8.87 -7.57
CA GLY A 45 19.67 -8.29 -8.83
C GLY A 45 18.57 -8.06 -9.88
N LYS A 46 17.31 -8.35 -9.56
CA LYS A 46 16.14 -8.21 -10.45
C LYS A 46 15.11 -7.18 -9.94
N LEU A 47 15.33 -6.57 -8.78
CA LEU A 47 14.47 -5.51 -8.26
C LEU A 47 14.49 -4.33 -9.23
N GLN A 48 13.33 -3.72 -9.48
CA GLN A 48 13.23 -2.55 -10.34
C GLN A 48 13.46 -1.28 -9.53
N ASN A 49 14.04 -0.26 -10.16
CA ASN A 49 14.05 1.08 -9.62
C ASN A 49 12.78 1.86 -10.00
N PHE A 50 12.61 3.06 -9.44
CA PHE A 50 11.40 3.85 -9.66
C PHE A 50 11.20 4.31 -11.12
N GLU A 51 12.28 4.52 -11.88
CA GLU A 51 12.17 4.90 -13.29
C GLU A 51 11.71 3.71 -14.16
N GLU A 52 12.17 2.50 -13.83
CA GLU A 52 11.79 1.26 -14.52
C GLU A 52 10.31 0.92 -14.29
N VAL A 53 9.81 1.05 -13.06
CA VAL A 53 8.39 0.80 -12.75
C VAL A 53 7.49 1.85 -13.39
N CYS A 54 7.91 3.12 -13.43
CA CYS A 54 7.17 4.19 -14.11
C CYS A 54 7.11 3.94 -15.62
N SER A 55 8.22 3.56 -16.23
CA SER A 55 8.31 3.30 -17.68
C SER A 55 7.65 1.99 -18.14
N TYR A 56 7.06 1.21 -17.21
CA TYR A 56 6.27 0.05 -17.55
C TYR A 56 4.88 0.46 -18.10
N ALA A 57 4.63 0.20 -19.37
CA ALA A 57 3.38 0.63 -20.03
C ALA A 57 2.09 0.17 -19.31
N PRO A 58 1.99 -1.06 -18.77
CA PRO A 58 0.82 -1.46 -17.98
C PRO A 58 0.57 -0.57 -16.76
N ASN A 59 1.63 -0.11 -16.08
CA ASN A 59 1.50 0.76 -14.91
C ASN A 59 0.99 2.15 -15.31
N GLN A 60 1.49 2.70 -16.42
CA GLN A 60 1.00 3.98 -16.97
C GLN A 60 -0.48 3.91 -17.37
N ALA A 61 -0.91 2.80 -17.97
CA ALA A 61 -2.31 2.59 -18.29
C ALA A 61 -3.18 2.46 -17.04
N PHE A 62 -2.67 1.78 -15.99
CA PHE A 62 -3.38 1.59 -14.72
C PHE A 62 -3.69 2.92 -14.01
N ILE A 63 -2.73 3.84 -13.94
CA ILE A 63 -2.94 5.18 -13.35
C ILE A 63 -3.65 6.16 -14.30
N GLY A 64 -3.91 5.75 -15.55
CA GLY A 64 -4.58 6.57 -16.56
C GLY A 64 -3.69 7.64 -17.20
N ALA A 65 -2.37 7.43 -17.25
CA ALA A 65 -1.43 8.23 -18.04
C ALA A 65 -1.35 7.78 -19.52
N MET A 66 -1.86 6.58 -19.81
CA MET A 66 -1.98 6.00 -21.16
C MET A 66 -3.35 5.34 -21.33
N THR A 67 -3.88 5.32 -22.55
CA THR A 67 -5.13 4.62 -22.89
C THR A 67 -4.91 3.11 -23.05
N LEU A 68 -5.99 2.32 -22.98
CA LEU A 68 -5.91 0.87 -23.18
C LEU A 68 -5.62 0.52 -24.65
N GLU A 69 -6.08 1.35 -25.59
CA GLU A 69 -5.78 1.24 -27.01
C GLU A 69 -4.27 1.43 -27.27
N GLU A 70 -3.68 2.49 -26.72
CA GLU A 70 -2.23 2.73 -26.81
C GLU A 70 -1.42 1.61 -26.14
N LEU A 71 -1.90 1.06 -25.03
CA LEU A 71 -1.27 -0.10 -24.37
C LEU A 71 -1.30 -1.34 -25.26
N ALA A 72 -2.43 -1.61 -25.93
CA ALA A 72 -2.63 -2.78 -26.78
C ALA A 72 -1.69 -2.79 -28.00
N GLU A 73 -1.31 -1.59 -28.48
CA GLU A 73 -0.38 -1.41 -29.60
C GLU A 73 1.09 -1.57 -29.20
N ARG A 74 1.41 -1.65 -27.90
CA ARG A 74 2.81 -1.72 -27.44
C ARG A 74 3.49 -3.05 -27.82
N PRO A 75 4.76 -3.01 -28.26
CA PRO A 75 5.54 -4.21 -28.50
C PRO A 75 5.68 -5.06 -27.24
N LYS A 76 5.58 -6.37 -27.41
CA LYS A 76 5.78 -7.37 -26.34
C LYS A 76 7.17 -8.01 -26.45
N PRO A 77 7.80 -8.38 -25.32
CA PRO A 77 7.33 -8.15 -23.96
C PRO A 77 7.56 -6.70 -23.52
N MET A 78 6.60 -6.14 -22.79
CA MET A 78 6.61 -4.70 -22.43
C MET A 78 7.69 -4.34 -21.42
N TYR A 79 8.25 -5.31 -20.69
CA TYR A 79 9.37 -5.07 -19.77
C TYR A 79 10.71 -4.84 -20.50
N GLU A 80 10.84 -5.31 -21.75
CA GLU A 80 11.98 -5.02 -22.65
C GLU A 80 11.71 -3.77 -23.52
N ASN A 81 10.44 -3.45 -23.74
CA ASN A 81 9.98 -2.34 -24.59
C ASN A 81 9.39 -1.22 -23.72
N ARG A 82 10.21 -0.68 -22.81
CA ARG A 82 9.84 0.37 -21.87
C ARG A 82 9.52 1.68 -22.59
N LEU A 83 8.70 2.51 -21.93
CA LEU A 83 8.41 3.85 -22.41
C LEU A 83 9.64 4.76 -22.21
N THR A 84 9.88 5.63 -23.18
CA THR A 84 10.96 6.64 -23.10
C THR A 84 10.62 7.80 -22.17
N THR A 85 9.33 8.02 -21.93
CA THR A 85 8.78 9.05 -21.05
C THR A 85 7.68 8.41 -20.22
N ALA A 86 7.70 8.65 -18.92
CA ALA A 86 6.73 8.10 -17.99
C ALA A 86 6.35 9.15 -16.96
N GLU A 87 5.09 9.12 -16.56
CA GLU A 87 4.56 10.06 -15.58
C GLU A 87 4.43 9.36 -14.24
N ARG A 88 4.72 10.11 -13.17
CA ARG A 88 4.35 9.70 -11.81
C ARG A 88 2.83 9.74 -11.61
N TYR A 89 2.18 10.74 -12.19
CA TYR A 89 0.75 11.02 -12.01
C TYR A 89 -0.02 10.75 -13.30
N GLY A 90 -1.20 10.14 -13.18
CA GLY A 90 -2.15 9.94 -14.27
C GLY A 90 -3.53 10.46 -13.93
N LYS A 91 -4.49 10.25 -14.85
CA LYS A 91 -5.89 10.68 -14.66
C LYS A 91 -6.55 10.08 -13.41
N TYR A 92 -6.15 8.87 -13.02
CA TYR A 92 -6.80 8.10 -11.95
C TYR A 92 -6.05 8.13 -10.63
N GLY A 93 -4.72 8.32 -10.65
CA GLY A 93 -3.92 8.33 -9.43
C GLY A 93 -2.44 8.48 -9.73
N GLU A 94 -1.60 7.75 -8.99
CA GLU A 94 -0.14 7.85 -9.11
C GLU A 94 0.59 6.52 -8.92
N ILE A 95 1.87 6.52 -9.31
CA ILE A 95 2.86 5.55 -8.85
C ILE A 95 3.68 6.22 -7.74
N MET A 96 3.48 5.83 -6.49
CA MET A 96 4.21 6.39 -5.34
C MET A 96 5.54 5.66 -5.16
N PRO A 97 6.67 6.35 -5.00
CA PRO A 97 7.96 5.71 -4.72
C PRO A 97 8.01 5.14 -3.29
N GLU A 98 8.85 4.14 -3.08
CA GLU A 98 8.85 3.34 -1.84
C GLU A 98 9.19 4.14 -0.58
N ASP A 99 10.10 5.10 -0.67
CA ASP A 99 10.45 5.94 0.46
C ASP A 99 9.28 6.80 0.93
N GLU A 100 8.58 7.44 -0.01
CA GLU A 100 7.35 8.16 0.29
C GLU A 100 6.25 7.24 0.82
N PHE A 101 6.15 6.01 0.30
CA PHE A 101 5.19 5.02 0.78
C PHE A 101 5.49 4.57 2.23
N ILE A 102 6.77 4.35 2.57
CA ILE A 102 7.18 4.06 3.96
C ILE A 102 6.83 5.23 4.88
N GLY A 103 7.05 6.48 4.44
CA GLY A 103 6.61 7.67 5.19
C GLY A 103 5.08 7.75 5.34
N LEU A 104 4.33 7.33 4.31
CA LEU A 104 2.86 7.24 4.40
C LEU A 104 2.39 6.15 5.36
N MET A 105 3.13 5.04 5.49
CA MET A 105 2.86 4.01 6.49
C MET A 105 2.98 4.57 7.91
N ASP A 106 4.02 5.36 8.19
CA ASP A 106 4.20 6.06 9.46
C ASP A 106 3.08 7.08 9.74
N ILE A 107 2.70 7.90 8.76
CA ILE A 107 1.55 8.81 8.85
C ILE A 107 0.24 8.08 9.19
N CYS A 108 0.09 6.85 8.67
CA CYS A 108 -1.06 6.01 8.91
C CYS A 108 -1.00 5.31 10.26
N ASP A 109 0.12 5.33 10.95
CA ASP A 109 0.28 4.68 12.23
C ASP A 109 -0.26 5.55 13.36
N VAL A 110 -1.01 4.93 14.27
CA VAL A 110 -1.53 5.57 15.48
C VAL A 110 -1.19 4.75 16.73
N PHE A 111 -0.42 3.68 16.56
CA PHE A 111 -0.08 2.70 17.59
C PHE A 111 1.43 2.53 17.78
N ASP A 112 2.25 3.38 17.18
CA ASP A 112 3.71 3.38 17.39
C ASP A 112 4.36 2.05 16.96
N ILE A 113 3.87 1.50 15.85
CA ILE A 113 4.32 0.26 15.20
C ILE A 113 5.48 0.52 14.24
N ILE A 114 5.37 1.53 13.40
CA ILE A 114 6.38 1.91 12.41
C ILE A 114 7.31 2.93 13.05
N TRP A 115 8.57 2.56 13.23
CA TRP A 115 9.61 3.50 13.62
C TRP A 115 10.51 3.76 12.44
N LEU A 116 10.71 5.03 12.10
CA LEU A 116 11.65 5.47 11.07
C LEU A 116 12.94 5.97 11.70
N GLU A 117 14.06 5.83 11.00
CA GLU A 117 15.32 6.47 11.39
C GLU A 117 15.22 8.00 11.19
N GLU A 118 15.76 8.80 12.11
CA GLU A 118 15.66 10.27 12.12
C GLU A 118 15.99 10.95 10.78
N GLY A 119 17.11 10.57 10.16
CA GLY A 119 17.54 11.10 8.87
C GLY A 119 16.58 10.72 7.74
N PHE A 120 16.12 9.46 7.73
CA PHE A 120 15.12 9.00 6.77
C PHE A 120 13.77 9.69 6.94
N ALA A 121 13.25 9.79 8.17
CA ALA A 121 12.01 10.47 8.52
C ALA A 121 12.02 11.94 8.05
N SER A 122 13.14 12.64 8.30
CA SER A 122 13.34 14.02 7.84
C SER A 122 13.32 14.13 6.31
N SER A 123 14.00 13.21 5.61
CA SER A 123 14.05 13.17 4.15
C SER A 123 12.67 12.91 3.52
N VAL A 124 11.91 11.95 4.05
CA VAL A 124 10.56 11.65 3.53
C VAL A 124 9.56 12.75 3.90
N SER A 125 9.72 13.41 5.05
CA SER A 125 8.92 14.59 5.43
C SER A 125 9.02 15.71 4.38
N GLU A 126 10.24 16.02 3.94
CA GLU A 126 10.47 17.02 2.88
C GLU A 126 9.76 16.63 1.58
N LYS A 127 9.90 15.38 1.13
CA LYS A 127 9.26 14.88 -0.10
C LYS A 127 7.74 14.89 -0.01
N LEU A 128 7.19 14.35 1.07
CA LEU A 128 5.75 14.27 1.29
C LEU A 128 5.11 15.66 1.47
N SER A 129 5.86 16.66 1.94
CA SER A 129 5.37 18.05 1.99
C SER A 129 5.11 18.67 0.62
N ALA A 130 5.79 18.18 -0.42
CA ALA A 130 5.56 18.57 -1.81
C ALA A 130 4.43 17.76 -2.48
N HIS A 131 3.90 16.74 -1.80
CA HIS A 131 2.87 15.87 -2.34
C HIS A 131 1.54 16.64 -2.49
N PRO A 132 0.90 16.63 -3.68
CA PRO A 132 -0.25 17.49 -3.97
C PRO A 132 -1.52 17.15 -3.16
N LEU A 133 -1.54 16.01 -2.47
CA LEU A 133 -2.70 15.50 -1.73
C LEU A 133 -2.48 15.34 -0.22
N LEU A 134 -1.24 15.46 0.26
CA LEU A 134 -0.95 15.35 1.69
C LEU A 134 -0.92 16.75 2.28
N GLY A 135 -1.88 17.04 3.14
CA GLY A 135 -1.98 18.32 3.83
C GLY A 135 -1.36 18.28 5.22
N GLU A 136 -1.41 19.42 5.91
CA GLU A 136 -0.93 19.59 7.28
C GLU A 136 -1.46 18.52 8.24
N LYS A 137 -2.74 18.13 8.12
CA LYS A 137 -3.39 17.11 8.96
C LYS A 137 -2.74 15.72 8.86
N GLN A 138 -2.23 15.37 7.68
CA GLN A 138 -1.53 14.10 7.46
C GLN A 138 -0.06 14.25 7.86
N LEU A 139 0.59 15.31 7.39
CA LEU A 139 2.01 15.54 7.61
C LEU A 139 2.36 15.74 9.10
N SER A 140 1.43 16.26 9.91
CA SER A 140 1.64 16.40 11.35
C SER A 140 1.68 15.06 12.10
N LYS A 141 1.30 13.95 11.46
CA LYS A 141 1.35 12.60 12.03
C LYS A 141 2.68 11.89 11.77
N LEU A 142 3.44 12.33 10.78
CA LEU A 142 4.76 11.78 10.50
C LEU A 142 5.68 12.07 11.69
N GLU A 143 6.22 11.02 12.27
CA GLU A 143 7.09 11.14 13.43
C GLU A 143 8.46 11.72 13.05
N LYS A 144 9.19 12.25 14.04
CA LYS A 144 10.55 12.77 13.82
C LYS A 144 11.59 11.68 13.57
N GLY A 145 11.21 10.43 13.81
CA GLY A 145 12.08 9.27 13.77
C GLY A 145 12.85 9.04 15.08
N HIS A 146 13.58 7.92 15.08
CA HIS A 146 14.36 7.39 16.19
C HIS A 146 15.83 7.26 15.78
N SER A 147 16.71 7.24 16.77
CA SER A 147 18.13 7.04 16.51
C SER A 147 18.38 5.63 15.95
N SER A 148 19.45 5.48 15.16
CA SER A 148 19.84 4.17 14.63
C SER A 148 20.09 3.12 15.73
N GLY A 149 20.48 3.56 16.93
CA GLY A 149 20.68 2.70 18.09
C GLY A 149 19.37 2.14 18.66
N GLU A 150 18.33 2.96 18.74
CA GLU A 150 16.99 2.53 19.17
C GLU A 150 16.36 1.56 18.17
N ILE A 151 16.47 1.85 16.88
CA ILE A 151 16.01 0.93 15.81
C ILE A 151 16.72 -0.43 15.91
N ALA A 152 18.04 -0.42 16.07
CA ALA A 152 18.80 -1.66 16.22
C ALA A 152 18.39 -2.45 17.48
N GLU A 153 18.14 -1.75 18.60
CA GLU A 153 17.67 -2.37 19.83
C GLU A 153 16.29 -3.03 19.68
N GLU A 154 15.33 -2.38 19.02
CA GLU A 154 14.01 -2.96 18.74
C GLU A 154 14.11 -4.23 17.88
N ILE A 155 14.99 -4.24 16.89
CA ILE A 155 15.22 -5.40 16.03
C ILE A 155 15.89 -6.54 16.81
N ASP A 156 17.01 -6.25 17.48
CA ASP A 156 17.86 -7.28 18.11
C ASP A 156 17.25 -7.86 19.39
N LYS A 157 16.50 -7.04 20.16
CA LYS A 157 15.99 -7.44 21.48
C LYS A 157 14.48 -7.64 21.53
N HIS A 158 13.72 -6.90 20.73
CA HIS A 158 12.25 -6.88 20.83
C HIS A 158 11.56 -7.62 19.69
N GLY A 159 12.31 -8.04 18.66
CA GLY A 159 11.81 -8.82 17.53
C GLY A 159 11.06 -7.96 16.51
N ALA A 160 11.39 -6.67 16.42
CA ALA A 160 10.91 -5.81 15.35
C ALA A 160 11.47 -6.27 13.99
N LEU A 161 10.71 -6.05 12.93
CA LEU A 161 11.11 -6.35 11.57
C LEU A 161 11.83 -5.14 10.94
N PRO A 162 13.06 -5.30 10.42
CA PRO A 162 13.79 -4.20 9.82
C PRO A 162 13.14 -3.70 8.52
N ILE A 163 12.95 -2.39 8.37
CA ILE A 163 12.46 -1.78 7.13
C ILE A 163 13.67 -1.28 6.34
N TYR A 164 13.75 -1.67 5.06
CA TYR A 164 14.85 -1.31 4.18
C TYR A 164 14.38 -0.45 3.02
N TRP A 165 15.23 0.49 2.63
CA TRP A 165 15.10 1.25 1.39
C TRP A 165 16.50 1.49 0.81
N ASP A 166 16.69 1.20 -0.47
CA ASP A 166 18.00 1.31 -1.15
C ASP A 166 19.12 0.56 -0.38
N ASP A 167 18.84 -0.67 0.05
CA ASP A 167 19.71 -1.53 0.86
C ASP A 167 20.11 -0.98 2.24
N LYS A 168 19.55 0.16 2.66
CA LYS A 168 19.81 0.76 3.98
C LYS A 168 18.69 0.42 4.94
N LEU A 169 19.05 0.18 6.20
CA LEU A 169 18.09 0.09 7.29
C LEU A 169 17.56 1.50 7.55
N VAL A 170 16.27 1.70 7.31
CA VAL A 170 15.59 3.01 7.42
C VAL A 170 14.53 3.06 8.51
N GLY A 171 14.28 1.94 9.18
CA GLY A 171 13.29 1.85 10.23
C GLY A 171 13.04 0.41 10.68
N CYS A 172 11.98 0.21 11.46
CA CYS A 172 11.47 -1.10 11.81
C CYS A 172 9.96 -1.10 12.03
N SER A 173 9.32 -2.25 11.81
CA SER A 173 7.94 -2.54 12.24
C SER A 173 7.96 -3.35 13.52
N ARG A 174 7.31 -2.84 14.56
CA ARG A 174 7.28 -3.44 15.90
C ARG A 174 6.10 -4.40 16.02
N LYS A 175 6.16 -5.27 17.03
CA LYS A 175 5.02 -6.12 17.41
C LYS A 175 4.10 -5.34 18.34
N GLY A 176 2.80 -5.53 18.20
CA GLY A 176 1.79 -4.93 19.07
C GLY A 176 1.54 -5.72 20.35
N HIS A 177 2.06 -6.95 20.42
CA HIS A 177 1.96 -7.81 21.60
C HIS A 177 3.08 -8.85 21.63
N GLU A 178 3.47 -9.31 22.83
CA GLU A 178 4.57 -10.25 23.02
C GLU A 178 4.33 -11.63 22.41
N THR A 179 3.08 -12.10 22.46
CA THR A 179 2.74 -13.51 22.14
C THR A 179 1.59 -13.67 21.15
N ASP A 180 0.92 -12.58 20.77
CA ASP A 180 -0.25 -12.69 19.88
C ASP A 180 0.22 -12.66 18.43
N GLU A 181 -0.02 -13.75 17.71
CA GLU A 181 0.38 -13.91 16.32
C GLU A 181 -0.31 -12.87 15.41
N CYS A 182 -1.54 -12.47 15.74
CA CYS A 182 -2.28 -11.43 15.00
C CYS A 182 -1.67 -10.03 15.19
N LEU A 183 -0.86 -9.84 16.24
CA LEU A 183 -0.15 -8.59 16.53
C LEU A 183 1.37 -8.76 16.37
N SER A 184 1.81 -9.76 15.61
CA SER A 184 3.21 -9.90 15.24
C SER A 184 3.66 -8.75 14.33
N ALA A 185 4.94 -8.39 14.38
CA ALA A 185 5.52 -7.33 13.55
C ALA A 185 5.27 -7.52 12.04
N TYR A 186 5.21 -8.78 11.59
CA TYR A 186 4.90 -9.14 10.20
C TYR A 186 3.46 -8.78 9.84
N VAL A 187 2.48 -9.27 10.60
CA VAL A 187 1.05 -8.99 10.36
C VAL A 187 0.75 -7.49 10.48
N LEU A 188 1.39 -6.80 11.43
CA LEU A 188 1.20 -5.35 11.57
C LEU A 188 1.83 -4.55 10.43
N LEU A 189 2.99 -4.97 9.91
CA LEU A 189 3.59 -4.38 8.71
C LEU A 189 2.65 -4.53 7.50
N GLU A 190 2.07 -5.71 7.30
CA GLU A 190 1.08 -5.98 6.24
C GLU A 190 -0.15 -5.08 6.37
N ASN A 191 -0.70 -5.00 7.58
CA ASN A 191 -1.85 -4.16 7.89
C ASN A 191 -1.53 -2.67 7.63
N MET A 192 -0.35 -2.18 8.05
CA MET A 192 0.03 -0.78 7.83
C MET A 192 0.23 -0.46 6.34
N ALA A 193 0.88 -1.34 5.59
CA ALA A 193 1.04 -1.16 4.14
C ALA A 193 -0.32 -1.15 3.42
N SER A 194 -1.23 -2.07 3.76
CA SER A 194 -2.59 -2.09 3.20
C SER A 194 -3.37 -0.81 3.53
N LYS A 195 -3.34 -0.38 4.81
CA LYS A 195 -3.98 0.88 5.23
C LYS A 195 -3.42 2.08 4.46
N ALA A 196 -2.10 2.20 4.36
CA ALA A 196 -1.44 3.30 3.65
C ALA A 196 -1.83 3.37 2.17
N GLY A 197 -1.81 2.22 1.47
CA GLY A 197 -2.23 2.16 0.06
C GLY A 197 -3.70 2.52 -0.15
N ALA A 198 -4.57 2.10 0.78
CA ALA A 198 -5.99 2.46 0.77
C ALA A 198 -6.19 3.97 1.02
N VAL A 199 -5.44 4.56 1.96
CA VAL A 199 -5.47 6.01 2.23
C VAL A 199 -5.05 6.80 0.99
N LEU A 200 -3.96 6.42 0.32
CA LEU A 200 -3.52 7.09 -0.90
C LEU A 200 -4.60 7.07 -1.98
N SER A 201 -5.18 5.90 -2.22
CA SER A 201 -6.26 5.72 -3.20
C SER A 201 -7.50 6.53 -2.85
N LEU A 202 -7.85 6.64 -1.57
CA LEU A 202 -8.98 7.45 -1.12
C LEU A 202 -8.73 8.96 -1.30
N LEU A 203 -7.52 9.45 -1.03
CA LEU A 203 -7.17 10.84 -1.27
C LEU A 203 -7.31 11.21 -2.75
N HIS A 204 -6.84 10.35 -3.65
CA HIS A 204 -7.05 10.54 -5.10
C HIS A 204 -8.52 10.45 -5.49
N LEU A 205 -9.29 9.52 -4.92
CA LEU A 205 -10.73 9.39 -5.19
C LEU A 205 -11.50 10.66 -4.79
N ILE A 206 -11.19 11.24 -3.63
CA ILE A 206 -11.79 12.49 -3.15
C ILE A 206 -11.49 13.61 -4.15
N LYS A 207 -10.22 13.77 -4.55
CA LYS A 207 -9.82 14.75 -5.58
C LYS A 207 -10.56 14.54 -6.90
N ASN A 208 -10.59 13.31 -7.41
CA ASN A 208 -11.14 12.99 -8.73
C ASN A 208 -12.66 13.12 -8.79
N SER A 209 -13.36 12.84 -7.69
CA SER A 209 -14.82 12.94 -7.61
C SER A 209 -15.32 14.34 -7.23
N GLY A 210 -14.45 15.19 -6.65
CA GLY A 210 -14.79 16.53 -6.18
C GLY A 210 -15.73 16.55 -4.96
N ILE A 211 -15.95 15.40 -4.31
CA ILE A 211 -16.72 15.33 -3.05
C ILE A 211 -15.84 15.84 -1.91
N SER A 212 -16.42 16.48 -0.90
CA SER A 212 -15.66 16.77 0.31
C SER A 212 -15.49 15.49 1.16
N PRO A 213 -14.38 15.34 1.91
CA PRO A 213 -14.20 14.20 2.83
C PRO A 213 -15.36 14.06 3.83
N GLU A 214 -15.93 15.17 4.30
CA GLU A 214 -17.04 15.21 5.25
C GLU A 214 -18.37 14.72 4.65
N GLU A 215 -18.49 14.72 3.31
CA GLU A 215 -19.66 14.18 2.61
C GLU A 215 -19.64 12.65 2.49
N VAL A 216 -18.55 11.97 2.85
CA VAL A 216 -18.47 10.50 2.84
C VAL A 216 -19.20 9.95 4.08
N ASP A 217 -20.30 9.23 3.87
CA ASP A 217 -21.12 8.68 4.96
C ASP A 217 -20.59 7.33 5.46
N PHE A 218 -20.01 6.55 4.55
CA PHE A 218 -19.63 5.17 4.82
C PHE A 218 -18.49 4.69 3.91
N ILE A 219 -17.62 3.84 4.45
CA ILE A 219 -16.56 3.16 3.69
C ILE A 219 -16.79 1.65 3.77
N VAL A 220 -16.76 1.00 2.61
CA VAL A 220 -16.68 -0.46 2.49
C VAL A 220 -15.27 -0.79 2.02
N GLU A 221 -14.43 -1.23 2.95
CA GLU A 221 -13.06 -1.60 2.62
C GLU A 221 -13.01 -3.07 2.19
N CYS A 222 -12.17 -3.43 1.22
CA CYS A 222 -12.22 -4.77 0.62
C CYS A 222 -10.86 -5.37 0.21
N SER A 223 -9.77 -4.95 0.85
CA SER A 223 -8.46 -5.63 0.76
C SER A 223 -8.52 -7.07 1.28
N GLU A 224 -7.42 -7.79 1.10
CA GLU A 224 -7.29 -9.18 1.56
C GLU A 224 -6.91 -9.27 3.06
N GLU A 225 -6.34 -8.20 3.64
CA GLU A 225 -5.73 -8.24 4.97
C GLU A 225 -6.74 -8.16 6.11
N ALA A 226 -6.59 -8.99 7.16
CA ALA A 226 -7.50 -9.01 8.29
C ALA A 226 -6.84 -8.39 9.54
N ALA A 227 -7.31 -7.21 9.96
CA ALA A 227 -6.88 -6.59 11.20
C ALA A 227 -7.62 -7.19 12.40
N GLY A 228 -6.92 -7.35 13.52
CA GLY A 228 -7.51 -7.87 14.74
C GLY A 228 -6.47 -8.32 15.75
N ASP A 229 -6.94 -8.79 16.89
CA ASP A 229 -6.12 -9.33 17.98
C ASP A 229 -6.65 -10.71 18.41
N ALA A 230 -6.08 -11.25 19.49
CA ALA A 230 -6.45 -12.52 20.08
C ALA A 230 -7.94 -12.61 20.47
N ASN A 231 -8.58 -11.47 20.77
CA ASN A 231 -9.99 -11.39 21.16
C ASN A 231 -10.93 -11.18 19.96
N GLN A 232 -10.43 -10.59 18.87
CA GLN A 232 -11.19 -10.21 17.68
C GLN A 232 -10.38 -10.46 16.40
N ARG A 233 -10.11 -11.73 16.07
CA ARG A 233 -9.35 -12.14 14.87
C ARG A 233 -10.11 -11.75 13.59
N GLY A 234 -9.80 -10.58 13.03
CA GLY A 234 -10.53 -10.00 11.89
C GLY A 234 -11.67 -9.04 12.27
N GLY A 235 -11.78 -8.66 13.55
CA GLY A 235 -12.76 -7.67 14.02
C GLY A 235 -12.23 -6.24 14.05
N GLY A 236 -10.96 -6.02 13.68
CA GLY A 236 -10.43 -4.70 13.37
C GLY A 236 -11.14 -4.10 12.14
N ASN A 237 -11.03 -2.79 11.97
CA ASN A 237 -11.79 -2.06 10.96
C ASN A 237 -10.89 -1.11 10.16
N PHE A 238 -10.39 -1.60 9.02
CA PHE A 238 -9.61 -0.81 8.09
C PHE A 238 -10.42 0.33 7.51
N ALA A 239 -11.69 0.09 7.16
CA ALA A 239 -12.56 1.13 6.61
C ALA A 239 -12.58 2.39 7.51
N LYS A 240 -12.68 2.22 8.82
CA LYS A 240 -12.65 3.34 9.77
C LYS A 240 -11.26 3.95 9.92
N ALA A 241 -10.22 3.12 10.00
CA ALA A 241 -8.84 3.60 10.13
C ALA A 241 -8.38 4.42 8.90
N VAL A 242 -8.79 3.99 7.69
CA VAL A 242 -8.57 4.69 6.42
C VAL A 242 -9.37 5.99 6.40
N ALA A 243 -10.66 5.96 6.77
CA ALA A 243 -11.51 7.15 6.84
C ALA A 243 -10.90 8.25 7.70
N GLU A 244 -10.40 7.91 8.88
CA GLU A 244 -9.81 8.86 9.81
C GLU A 244 -8.59 9.56 9.20
N THR A 245 -7.70 8.81 8.56
CA THR A 245 -6.46 9.35 7.99
C THR A 245 -6.74 10.22 6.76
N ALA A 246 -7.73 9.85 5.95
CA ALA A 246 -8.18 10.63 4.79
C ALA A 246 -9.06 11.85 5.16
N GLY A 247 -9.40 12.04 6.45
CA GLY A 247 -10.21 13.17 6.90
C GLY A 247 -11.73 12.99 6.71
N CYS A 248 -12.20 11.78 6.41
CA CYS A 248 -13.62 11.43 6.31
C CYS A 248 -14.26 11.30 7.70
N VAL A 249 -14.31 12.40 8.45
CA VAL A 249 -14.67 12.42 9.88
C VAL A 249 -16.08 11.88 10.18
N ASN A 250 -17.01 12.02 9.24
CA ASN A 250 -18.39 11.57 9.37
C ASN A 250 -18.59 10.09 8.98
N ALA A 251 -17.58 9.47 8.36
CA ALA A 251 -17.72 8.12 7.83
C ALA A 251 -17.64 7.07 8.94
N SER A 252 -18.56 6.09 8.88
CA SER A 252 -18.37 4.77 9.51
C SER A 252 -17.91 3.77 8.44
N GLY A 253 -17.73 2.50 8.78
CA GLY A 253 -17.34 1.51 7.79
C GLY A 253 -17.31 0.09 8.29
N PHE A 254 -17.15 -0.84 7.36
CA PHE A 254 -16.80 -2.24 7.62
C PHE A 254 -15.94 -2.78 6.50
N ASP A 255 -15.33 -3.93 6.78
CA ASP A 255 -14.43 -4.61 5.88
C ASP A 255 -15.11 -5.84 5.25
N VAL A 256 -14.92 -6.05 3.95
CA VAL A 256 -15.39 -7.21 3.18
C VAL A 256 -14.19 -8.04 2.78
N ARG A 257 -14.08 -9.23 3.37
CA ARG A 257 -13.03 -10.20 3.03
C ARG A 257 -13.58 -11.26 2.09
N SER A 258 -13.17 -11.17 0.83
CA SER A 258 -13.58 -12.12 -0.21
C SER A 258 -12.50 -12.34 -1.28
N PHE A 259 -11.23 -12.18 -0.91
CA PHE A 259 -10.09 -12.36 -1.81
C PHE A 259 -10.26 -11.53 -3.11
N CYS A 260 -9.92 -12.07 -4.28
CA CYS A 260 -10.11 -11.41 -5.57
C CYS A 260 -11.57 -11.00 -5.88
N ALA A 261 -12.57 -11.58 -5.20
CA ALA A 261 -13.98 -11.19 -5.34
C ALA A 261 -14.40 -10.03 -4.40
N GLY A 262 -13.51 -9.59 -3.50
CA GLY A 262 -13.71 -8.49 -2.56
C GLY A 262 -14.31 -7.24 -3.20
N PRO A 263 -13.70 -6.69 -4.27
CA PRO A 263 -14.20 -5.47 -4.92
C PRO A 263 -15.65 -5.57 -5.42
N VAL A 264 -16.04 -6.71 -6.02
CA VAL A 264 -17.41 -6.90 -6.52
C VAL A 264 -18.40 -6.98 -5.36
N ASN A 265 -18.07 -7.73 -4.31
CA ASN A 265 -18.93 -7.84 -3.13
C ASN A 265 -19.08 -6.51 -2.39
N ALA A 266 -18.00 -5.73 -2.31
CA ALA A 266 -18.00 -4.40 -1.71
C ALA A 266 -18.83 -3.40 -2.53
N LEU A 267 -18.73 -3.42 -3.86
CA LEU A 267 -19.58 -2.61 -4.75
C LEU A 267 -21.06 -2.94 -4.62
N ILE A 268 -21.41 -4.24 -4.52
CA ILE A 268 -22.79 -4.66 -4.28
C ILE A 268 -23.28 -4.15 -2.91
N ALA A 269 -22.47 -4.32 -1.86
CA ALA A 269 -22.83 -3.86 -0.52
C ALA A 269 -23.01 -2.34 -0.45
N ALA A 270 -22.10 -1.57 -1.06
CA ALA A 270 -22.20 -0.11 -1.15
C ALA A 270 -23.42 0.33 -1.98
N GLY A 271 -23.62 -0.29 -3.14
CA GLY A 271 -24.76 -0.02 -4.02
C GLY A 271 -26.10 -0.30 -3.33
N CYS A 272 -26.20 -1.37 -2.55
CA CYS A 272 -27.38 -1.67 -1.73
C CYS A 272 -27.67 -0.56 -0.71
N GLN A 273 -26.66 -0.10 0.04
CA GLN A 273 -26.81 0.97 1.05
C GLN A 273 -27.27 2.30 0.43
N VAL A 274 -26.78 2.62 -0.77
CA VAL A 274 -27.22 3.80 -1.53
C VAL A 274 -28.63 3.59 -2.07
N GLY A 275 -28.90 2.43 -2.70
CA GLY A 275 -30.16 2.12 -3.37
C GLY A 275 -31.36 2.09 -2.41
N CYS A 276 -31.16 1.65 -1.17
CA CYS A 276 -32.18 1.68 -0.11
C CYS A 276 -32.27 3.01 0.65
N GLY A 277 -31.37 3.97 0.36
CA GLY A 277 -31.38 5.31 0.97
C GLY A 277 -30.82 5.37 2.40
N THR A 278 -30.13 4.32 2.88
CA THR A 278 -29.48 4.35 4.19
C THR A 278 -28.28 5.29 4.21
N ARG A 279 -27.58 5.43 3.07
CA ARG A 279 -26.40 6.30 2.90
C ARG A 279 -26.49 7.05 1.58
N LYS A 280 -25.94 8.25 1.50
CA LYS A 280 -25.92 9.07 0.28
C LYS A 280 -24.64 8.85 -0.51
N ASN A 281 -23.49 8.84 0.16
CA ASN A 281 -22.17 8.64 -0.43
C ASN A 281 -21.45 7.49 0.30
N VAL A 282 -21.20 6.41 -0.43
CA VAL A 282 -20.43 5.26 0.07
C VAL A 282 -19.18 5.11 -0.78
N VAL A 283 -18.03 5.02 -0.13
CA VAL A 283 -16.75 4.72 -0.75
C VAL A 283 -16.50 3.22 -0.72
N VAL A 284 -16.03 2.66 -1.83
CA VAL A 284 -15.41 1.33 -1.86
C VAL A 284 -13.92 1.52 -2.06
N VAL A 285 -13.11 0.93 -1.20
CA VAL A 285 -11.65 1.12 -1.22
C VAL A 285 -10.92 -0.17 -0.84
N ALA A 286 -9.71 -0.36 -1.35
CA ALA A 286 -8.83 -1.45 -0.96
C ALA A 286 -7.38 -0.96 -0.98
N GLY A 287 -6.56 -1.52 -0.10
CA GLY A 287 -5.11 -1.48 -0.17
C GLY A 287 -4.53 -2.78 -0.74
N GLY A 288 -3.27 -2.72 -1.14
CA GLY A 288 -2.50 -3.90 -1.56
C GLY A 288 -2.03 -4.74 -0.39
N ALA A 289 -1.69 -6.00 -0.68
CA ALA A 289 -1.24 -7.00 0.29
C ALA A 289 0.24 -7.31 0.09
N VAL A 290 1.10 -7.04 1.09
CA VAL A 290 2.54 -7.32 1.04
C VAL A 290 2.86 -8.77 0.66
N PRO A 291 2.14 -9.81 1.14
CA PRO A 291 2.31 -11.19 0.69
C PRO A 291 2.27 -11.41 -0.82
N LYS A 292 1.61 -10.53 -1.57
CA LYS A 292 1.45 -10.64 -3.03
C LYS A 292 2.64 -10.13 -3.80
N LEU A 293 3.48 -9.31 -3.17
CA LEU A 293 4.73 -8.87 -3.78
C LEU A 293 5.63 -10.09 -4.03
N TYR A 294 6.15 -10.16 -5.25
CA TYR A 294 7.05 -11.23 -5.70
C TYR A 294 6.52 -12.66 -5.56
N MET A 295 5.20 -12.87 -5.60
CA MET A 295 4.57 -14.19 -5.54
C MET A 295 5.09 -15.17 -6.62
N ASN A 296 5.40 -14.68 -7.82
CA ASN A 296 5.91 -15.44 -8.96
C ASN A 296 7.39 -15.14 -9.28
N SER A 297 8.10 -14.48 -8.37
CA SER A 297 9.51 -14.07 -8.58
C SER A 297 10.49 -15.21 -8.87
N ARG A 298 10.21 -16.45 -8.45
CA ARG A 298 11.01 -17.62 -8.87
C ARG A 298 11.01 -17.80 -10.39
N ASP A 299 9.86 -17.56 -11.02
CA ASP A 299 9.73 -17.62 -12.47
C ASP A 299 10.42 -16.45 -13.14
N HIS A 300 10.35 -15.25 -12.55
CA HIS A 300 11.10 -14.09 -13.04
C HIS A 300 12.61 -14.38 -13.03
N VAL A 301 13.15 -14.84 -11.90
CA VAL A 301 14.57 -15.22 -11.77
C VAL A 301 14.96 -16.32 -12.76
N ARG A 302 14.14 -17.37 -12.89
CA ARG A 302 14.42 -18.49 -13.81
C ARG A 302 14.44 -18.06 -15.27
N LYS A 303 13.61 -17.09 -15.65
CA LYS A 303 13.50 -16.54 -17.01
C LYS A 303 14.39 -15.32 -17.24
N ASP A 304 15.24 -14.99 -16.27
CA ASP A 304 16.11 -13.80 -16.30
C ASP A 304 15.36 -12.46 -16.43
N MET A 305 14.07 -12.43 -16.06
CA MET A 305 13.20 -11.26 -16.13
C MET A 305 13.40 -10.34 -14.91
N PRO A 306 13.15 -9.02 -15.07
CA PRO A 306 12.94 -8.14 -13.91
C PRO A 306 11.83 -8.68 -13.00
N ALA A 307 11.90 -8.38 -11.72
CA ALA A 307 10.89 -8.76 -10.75
C ALA A 307 9.71 -7.78 -10.83
N LEU A 308 8.68 -8.13 -11.63
CA LEU A 308 7.59 -7.22 -12.00
C LEU A 308 6.44 -7.10 -10.95
N GLU A 309 6.52 -7.81 -9.84
CA GLU A 309 5.49 -7.84 -8.79
C GLU A 309 5.94 -7.02 -7.59
N ASP A 310 6.22 -5.76 -7.84
CA ASP A 310 6.84 -4.79 -6.93
C ASP A 310 5.97 -3.57 -6.65
N CYS A 311 4.67 -3.65 -6.97
CA CYS A 311 3.67 -2.64 -6.61
C CYS A 311 2.54 -3.23 -5.77
N LEU A 312 2.08 -2.45 -4.80
CA LEU A 312 0.85 -2.66 -4.02
C LEU A 312 -0.31 -1.80 -4.54
#